data_AF-A0A813C140-F1
#
_entry.id   AF-A0A813C140-F1
#
_cell.length_a   1.000
_cell.length_b   1.000
_cell.length_c   1.000
_cell.angle_alpha   90.00
_cell.angle_beta   90.00
_cell.angle_gamma   90.00
#
_symmetry.space_group_name_H-M   'P 1'
#
loop_
_entity.id
_entity.type
_entity.pdbx_description
1 polymer ?
#
loop_
_entity_poly.entity_id
_entity_poly.type
_entity_poly.pdbx_seq_one_letter_code
_entity_poly.pdbx_strand_id
1 'polypeptide(L)'
;MSMGVLVTLLSGDQTHISVAEDALIDVLRQKAQKKLNASIGPLITSSGSLLRGSATLKQAGLRDGDTVTAVLRDAALAATTGAFALIRGDGSVVAWGHPGAGGDCSAVQEQLQKVKCIKAAAAAFAALREDGSVVTWGG
;
A
#
# COMPACT_ATOMS: atom_id res chain seq x y z
N MET A 1 -11.03 -25.38 0.54
CA MET A 1 -10.36 -25.46 1.86
C MET A 1 -9.62 -24.15 2.10
N SER A 2 -9.42 -23.75 3.36
CA SER A 2 -8.70 -22.53 3.72
C SER A 2 -7.32 -22.88 4.24
N MET A 3 -6.32 -22.09 3.84
CA MET A 3 -4.97 -22.15 4.40
C MET A 3 -4.71 -20.93 5.29
N GLY A 4 -3.96 -21.13 6.36
CA GLY A 4 -3.33 -20.12 7.20
C GLY A 4 -1.93 -19.82 6.69
N VAL A 5 -1.66 -18.54 6.41
CA VAL A 5 -0.34 -18.06 6.02
C VAL A 5 0.09 -17.01 7.05
N LEU A 6 1.32 -17.14 7.55
CA LEU A 6 1.95 -16.15 8.41
C LEU A 6 2.56 -15.06 7.54
N VAL A 7 2.13 -13.81 7.73
CA VAL A 7 2.71 -12.66 7.03
C VAL A 7 3.54 -11.85 8.02
N THR A 8 4.82 -11.64 7.70
CA THR A 8 5.79 -10.93 8.55
C THR A 8 6.34 -9.69 7.85
N LEU A 9 6.63 -8.65 8.62
CA LEU A 9 7.45 -7.52 8.21
C LEU A 9 8.90 -7.71 8.69
N LEU A 10 9.85 -7.03 8.03
CA LEU A 10 11.24 -6.99 8.49
C LEU A 10 11.40 -6.27 9.84
N SER A 11 10.40 -5.49 10.27
CA SER A 11 10.33 -4.92 11.63
C SER A 11 10.17 -5.97 12.72
N GLY A 12 9.78 -7.21 12.36
CA GLY A 12 9.41 -8.28 13.29
C GLY A 12 7.91 -8.38 13.56
N ASP A 13 7.11 -7.41 13.09
CA ASP A 13 5.65 -7.50 13.18
C ASP A 13 5.12 -8.64 12.31
N GLN A 14 4.12 -9.37 12.83
CA GLN A 14 3.57 -10.53 12.15
C GLN A 14 2.07 -10.65 12.36
N THR A 15 1.40 -11.25 11.38
CA THR A 15 -0.03 -11.52 11.45
C THR A 15 -0.39 -12.82 10.76
N HIS A 16 -1.29 -13.59 11.38
CA HIS A 16 -1.82 -14.81 10.79
C HIS A 16 -3.06 -14.50 9.94
N ILE A 17 -3.04 -14.91 8.67
CA ILE A 17 -4.14 -14.67 7.73
C ILE A 17 -4.68 -16.01 7.24
N SER A 18 -5.98 -16.23 7.42
CA SER A 18 -6.70 -17.35 6.82
C SER A 18 -7.37 -16.91 5.51
N VAL A 19 -7.08 -17.62 4.43
CA VAL A 19 -7.61 -17.37 3.07
C VAL A 19 -7.91 -18.71 2.39
N ALA A 20 -8.91 -18.74 1.51
CA ALA A 20 -9.16 -19.89 0.65
C ALA A 20 -7.95 -20.16 -0.26
N GLU A 21 -7.60 -21.42 -0.49
CA GLU A 21 -6.40 -21.81 -1.24
C GLU A 21 -6.41 -21.35 -2.72
N ASP A 22 -7.60 -21.18 -3.27
CA ASP A 22 -7.87 -20.69 -4.63
C ASP A 22 -7.96 -19.16 -4.72
N ALA A 23 -7.90 -18.46 -3.58
CA ALA A 23 -7.90 -17.01 -3.59
C ALA A 23 -6.66 -16.44 -4.26
N LEU A 24 -6.82 -15.25 -4.83
CA LEU A 24 -5.71 -14.48 -5.40
C LEU A 24 -4.76 -13.98 -4.30
N ILE A 25 -3.48 -13.89 -4.63
CA ILE A 25 -2.45 -13.29 -3.75
C ILE A 25 -2.84 -11.87 -3.32
N ASP A 26 -3.52 -11.11 -4.17
CA ASP A 26 -4.01 -9.77 -3.81
C ASP A 26 -4.99 -9.79 -2.61
N VAL A 27 -5.78 -10.85 -2.44
CA VAL A 27 -6.69 -11.01 -1.30
C VAL A 27 -5.89 -11.23 -0.01
N LEU A 28 -4.84 -12.06 -0.06
CA LEU A 28 -3.91 -12.25 1.05
C LEU A 28 -3.21 -10.94 1.40
N ARG A 29 -2.68 -10.22 0.39
CA ARG A 29 -2.03 -8.91 0.58
C ARG A 29 -2.98 -7.89 1.21
N GLN A 30 -4.19 -7.75 0.69
CA GLN A 30 -5.17 -6.79 1.22
C GLN A 30 -5.56 -7.10 2.68
N LYS A 31 -5.74 -8.38 3.02
CA LYS A 31 -6.03 -8.79 4.40
C LYS A 31 -4.84 -8.51 5.33
N ALA A 32 -3.62 -8.80 4.88
CA ALA A 32 -2.41 -8.53 5.64
C ALA A 32 -2.20 -7.01 5.84
N GLN A 33 -2.34 -6.21 4.79
CA GLN A 33 -2.30 -4.74 4.84
C GLN A 33 -3.29 -4.18 5.87
N LYS A 34 -4.52 -4.69 5.89
CA LYS A 34 -5.54 -4.29 6.86
C LYS A 34 -5.18 -4.67 8.30
N LYS A 35 -4.63 -5.86 8.52
CA LYS A 35 -4.27 -6.33 9.88
C LYS A 35 -2.98 -5.70 10.41
N LEU A 36 -1.99 -5.47 9.56
CA LEU A 36 -0.72 -4.85 9.91
C LEU A 36 -0.82 -3.32 9.98
N ASN A 37 -1.92 -2.73 9.51
CA ASN A 37 -2.09 -1.29 9.38
C ASN A 37 -0.91 -0.63 8.64
N ALA A 38 -0.42 -1.29 7.59
CA ALA A 38 0.77 -0.90 6.84
C ALA A 38 0.57 -1.16 5.35
N SER A 39 0.94 -0.18 4.53
CA SER A 39 0.99 -0.29 3.07
C SER A 39 2.12 -1.24 2.69
N ILE A 40 1.75 -2.49 2.44
CA ILE A 40 2.66 -3.52 1.98
C ILE A 40 2.62 -3.62 0.46
N GLY A 41 3.80 -3.72 -0.14
CA GLY A 41 4.01 -3.97 -1.55
C GLY A 41 3.98 -5.47 -1.84
N PRO A 42 5.02 -6.04 -2.48
CA PRO A 42 5.05 -7.45 -2.78
C PRO A 42 5.23 -8.33 -1.53
N LEU A 43 4.67 -9.53 -1.59
CA LEU A 43 4.94 -10.61 -0.64
C LEU A 43 6.05 -11.50 -1.22
N ILE A 44 6.95 -11.95 -0.37
CA ILE A 44 8.10 -12.79 -0.73
C ILE A 44 8.02 -14.07 0.09
N THR A 45 8.14 -15.23 -0.55
CA THR A 45 8.20 -16.53 0.15
C THR A 45 9.54 -16.71 0.86
N SER A 46 9.63 -17.66 1.79
CA SER A 46 10.91 -18.05 2.41
C SER A 46 11.97 -18.51 1.40
N SER A 47 11.55 -18.98 0.21
CA SER A 47 12.43 -19.33 -0.91
C SER A 47 12.87 -18.12 -1.75
N GLY A 48 12.48 -16.90 -1.39
CA GLY A 48 12.80 -15.68 -2.13
C GLY A 48 11.93 -15.43 -3.37
N SER A 49 10.86 -16.21 -3.57
CA SER A 49 9.97 -16.04 -4.71
C SER A 49 9.01 -14.87 -4.50
N LEU A 50 8.91 -13.99 -5.50
CA LEU A 50 8.02 -12.83 -5.47
C LEU A 50 6.59 -13.25 -5.83
N LEU A 51 5.65 -13.09 -4.90
CA LEU A 51 4.25 -13.37 -5.10
C LEU A 51 3.57 -12.19 -5.80
N ARG A 52 3.11 -12.40 -7.04
CA ARG A 52 2.43 -11.38 -7.87
C ARG A 52 0.91 -11.53 -7.79
N GLY A 53 0.19 -10.42 -7.80
CA GLY A 53 -1.24 -10.33 -7.49
C GLY A 53 -2.19 -11.18 -8.35
N SER A 54 -1.79 -11.58 -9.56
CA SER A 54 -2.64 -12.31 -10.50
C SER A 54 -2.65 -13.84 -10.33
N ALA A 55 -1.72 -14.41 -9.56
CA ALA A 55 -1.71 -15.86 -9.30
C ALA A 55 -2.51 -16.23 -8.05
N THR A 56 -3.05 -17.45 -8.03
CA THR A 56 -3.67 -18.00 -6.82
C THR A 56 -2.61 -18.46 -5.81
N LEU A 57 -2.97 -18.55 -4.53
CA LEU A 57 -2.07 -19.04 -3.49
C LEU A 57 -1.55 -20.45 -3.81
N LYS A 58 -2.42 -21.32 -4.32
CA LYS A 58 -2.06 -22.67 -4.78
C LYS A 58 -1.09 -22.66 -5.97
N GLN A 59 -1.29 -21.79 -6.95
CA GLN A 59 -0.37 -21.65 -8.11
C GLN A 59 1.00 -21.13 -7.70
N ALA A 60 1.05 -20.31 -6.65
CA ALA A 60 2.30 -19.86 -6.05
C ALA A 60 2.99 -20.92 -5.18
N GLY A 61 2.38 -22.10 -5.00
CA GLY A 61 2.96 -23.19 -4.21
C GLY A 61 2.89 -22.98 -2.70
N LEU A 62 2.09 -22.02 -2.23
CA LEU A 62 1.89 -21.80 -0.80
C LEU A 62 1.08 -22.95 -0.18
N ARG A 63 1.41 -23.29 1.06
CA ARG A 63 0.79 -24.31 1.89
C ARG A 63 0.32 -23.73 3.21
N ASP A 64 -0.56 -24.47 3.87
CA ASP A 64 -0.97 -24.15 5.23
C ASP A 64 0.24 -24.13 6.18
N GLY A 65 0.39 -23.05 6.95
CA GLY A 65 1.53 -22.81 7.84
C GLY A 65 2.73 -22.11 7.20
N ASP A 66 2.69 -21.81 5.90
CA ASP A 66 3.79 -21.10 5.24
C ASP A 66 3.96 -19.67 5.77
N THR A 67 5.22 -19.22 5.75
CA THR A 67 5.59 -17.85 6.11
C THR A 67 5.96 -17.06 4.86
N VAL A 68 5.41 -15.85 4.74
CA VAL A 68 5.76 -14.89 3.70
C VAL A 68 6.17 -13.56 4.31
N THR A 69 7.22 -12.96 3.78
CA THR A 69 7.71 -11.63 4.16
C THR A 69 7.03 -10.57 3.29
N ALA A 70 6.33 -9.64 3.90
CA ALA A 70 5.78 -8.47 3.25
C ALA A 70 6.80 -7.33 3.23
N VAL A 71 7.02 -6.77 2.04
CA VAL A 71 7.87 -5.58 1.87
C VAL A 71 7.00 -4.34 2.07
N LEU A 72 7.43 -3.41 2.92
CA LEU A 72 6.74 -2.11 3.05
C LEU A 72 6.87 -1.33 1.74
N ARG A 73 5.82 -0.59 1.37
CA ARG A 73 5.98 0.38 0.28
C ARG A 73 6.87 1.52 0.74
N ASP A 74 7.78 1.92 -0.14
CA ASP A 74 8.58 3.10 0.07
C ASP A 74 7.70 4.34 0.21
N ALA A 75 8.08 5.21 1.13
CA ALA A 75 7.49 6.53 1.22
C ALA A 75 7.80 7.32 -0.05
N ALA A 76 6.78 7.90 -0.68
CA ALA A 76 6.94 8.64 -1.93
C ALA A 76 6.70 10.14 -1.69
N LEU A 77 7.70 10.96 -1.97
CA LEU A 77 7.64 12.42 -1.88
C LEU A 77 7.42 13.03 -3.26
N ALA A 78 6.49 13.97 -3.34
CA ALA A 78 6.27 14.83 -4.51
C ALA A 78 6.39 16.31 -4.09
N ALA A 79 6.79 17.18 -5.02
CA ALA A 79 6.98 18.60 -4.76
C ALA A 79 6.39 19.45 -5.89
N THR A 80 5.69 20.54 -5.53
CA THR A 80 5.32 21.64 -6.42
C THR A 80 6.33 22.78 -6.25
N THR A 81 6.09 23.95 -6.86
CA THR A 81 6.97 25.12 -6.69
C THR A 81 7.00 25.64 -5.24
N GLY A 82 5.99 25.34 -4.42
CA GLY A 82 5.87 25.88 -3.06
C GLY A 82 5.39 24.91 -1.98
N ALA A 83 5.17 23.63 -2.29
CA ALA A 83 4.66 22.65 -1.35
C ALA A 83 5.20 21.24 -1.61
N PHE A 84 5.03 20.37 -0.63
CA PHE A 84 5.39 18.96 -0.67
C PHE A 84 4.21 18.09 -0.28
N ALA A 85 4.20 16.86 -0.79
CA ALA A 85 3.26 15.83 -0.40
C ALA A 85 3.97 14.48 -0.24
N LEU A 86 3.69 13.77 0.85
CA LEU A 86 4.31 12.49 1.19
C LEU A 86 3.25 11.41 1.33
N ILE A 87 3.44 10.29 0.65
CA ILE A 87 2.74 9.04 0.98
C ILE A 87 3.47 8.39 2.14
N ARG A 88 2.74 8.20 3.25
CA ARG A 88 3.23 7.49 4.44
C ARG A 88 3.21 5.98 4.23
N GLY A 89 3.92 5.27 5.09
CA GLY A 89 3.99 3.81 5.06
C GLY A 89 2.64 3.10 5.26
N ASP A 90 1.59 3.79 5.72
CA ASP A 90 0.21 3.29 5.82
C ASP A 90 -0.64 3.59 4.56
N GLY A 91 -0.08 4.31 3.59
CA GLY A 91 -0.77 4.73 2.37
C GLY A 91 -1.62 6.00 2.52
N SER A 92 -1.57 6.66 3.68
CA SER A 92 -2.14 7.99 3.88
C SER A 92 -1.20 9.07 3.31
N VAL A 93 -1.73 10.25 3.04
CA VAL A 93 -0.94 11.40 2.56
C VAL A 93 -0.90 12.50 3.59
N VAL A 94 0.25 13.16 3.67
CA VAL A 94 0.38 14.46 4.31
C VAL A 94 1.00 15.46 3.35
N ALA A 95 0.51 16.69 3.38
CA ALA A 95 1.05 17.82 2.64
C ALA A 95 1.53 18.91 3.60
N TRP A 96 2.53 19.68 3.16
CA TRP A 96 3.03 20.84 3.89
C TRP A 96 3.63 21.87 2.91
N GLY A 97 3.73 23.13 3.35
CA GLY A 97 4.21 24.24 2.53
C GLY A 97 3.11 25.26 2.24
N HIS A 98 3.22 25.99 1.14
CA HIS A 98 2.27 27.05 0.80
C HIS A 98 0.88 26.49 0.48
N PRO A 99 -0.20 26.93 1.15
CA PRO A 99 -1.56 26.38 0.94
C PRO A 99 -2.03 26.47 -0.51
N GLY A 100 -1.80 27.60 -1.19
CA GLY A 100 -2.16 27.80 -2.60
C GLY A 100 -1.37 26.94 -3.59
N ALA A 101 -0.25 26.33 -3.15
CA ALA A 101 0.55 25.41 -3.95
C ALA A 101 0.25 23.93 -3.62
N GLY A 102 -0.82 23.66 -2.87
CA GLY A 102 -1.22 22.32 -2.41
C GLY A 102 -0.60 21.91 -1.07
N GLY A 103 -0.07 22.85 -0.30
CA GLY A 103 0.47 22.60 1.06
C GLY A 103 -0.59 22.31 2.11
N ASP A 104 -1.87 22.59 1.81
CA ASP A 104 -3.02 22.20 2.62
C ASP A 104 -3.86 21.17 1.85
N CYS A 105 -4.00 19.97 2.42
CA CYS A 105 -4.86 18.91 1.89
C CYS A 105 -6.05 18.59 2.80
N SER A 106 -6.35 19.44 3.78
CA SER A 106 -7.41 19.21 4.78
C SER A 106 -8.78 18.96 4.15
N ALA A 107 -9.11 19.68 3.06
CA ALA A 107 -10.37 19.54 2.32
C ALA A 107 -10.56 18.14 1.67
N VAL A 108 -9.47 17.42 1.42
CA VAL A 108 -9.50 16.09 0.78
C VAL A 108 -8.85 15.00 1.63
N GLN A 109 -8.51 15.29 2.89
CA GLN A 109 -7.71 14.41 3.76
C GLN A 109 -8.35 13.03 3.94
N GLU A 110 -9.68 12.96 4.06
CA GLU A 110 -10.43 11.71 4.19
C GLU A 110 -10.36 10.84 2.93
N GLN A 111 -10.15 11.44 1.76
CA GLN A 111 -10.03 10.74 0.49
C GLN A 111 -8.59 10.26 0.23
N LEU A 112 -7.59 10.89 0.86
CA LEU A 112 -6.16 10.59 0.72
C LEU A 112 -5.74 9.37 1.56
N GLN A 113 -6.44 8.27 1.35
CA GLN A 113 -6.21 6.96 1.98
C GLN A 113 -5.97 5.92 0.89
N LYS A 114 -5.06 4.97 1.16
CA LYS A 114 -4.66 3.93 0.21
C LYS A 114 -4.15 4.52 -1.11
N VAL A 115 -3.27 5.52 -1.03
CA VAL A 115 -2.68 6.18 -2.19
C VAL A 115 -1.51 5.35 -2.72
N LYS A 116 -1.51 5.09 -4.03
CA LYS A 116 -0.46 4.36 -4.76
C LYS A 116 0.69 5.26 -5.17
N CYS A 117 0.39 6.46 -5.66
CA CYS A 117 1.38 7.44 -6.09
C CYS A 117 0.79 8.85 -6.08
N ILE A 118 1.67 9.85 -6.00
CA ILE A 118 1.33 11.27 -6.13
C ILE A 118 2.11 11.83 -7.32
N LYS A 119 1.46 12.68 -8.11
CA LYS A 119 2.09 13.51 -9.14
C LYS A 119 1.87 14.98 -8.81
N ALA A 120 2.88 15.80 -9.04
CA ALA A 120 2.83 17.24 -8.82
C ALA A 120 2.74 17.98 -10.17
N ALA A 121 1.99 19.09 -10.16
CA ALA A 121 1.94 20.12 -11.20
C ALA A 121 2.60 21.40 -10.65
N ALA A 122 2.40 22.56 -11.31
CA ALA A 122 3.01 23.82 -10.86
C ALA A 122 2.60 24.22 -9.42
N ALA A 123 1.32 24.09 -9.09
CA ALA A 123 0.74 24.48 -7.79
C ALA A 123 -0.29 23.47 -7.24
N ALA A 124 -0.35 22.26 -7.82
CA ALA A 124 -1.36 21.26 -7.50
C ALA A 124 -0.78 19.85 -7.48
N PHE A 125 -1.50 18.92 -6.88
CA PHE A 125 -1.17 17.51 -6.83
C PHE A 125 -2.33 16.64 -7.30
N ALA A 126 -1.99 15.43 -7.77
CA ALA A 126 -2.94 14.37 -8.07
C ALA A 126 -2.47 13.06 -7.40
N ALA A 127 -3.33 12.47 -6.58
CA ALA A 127 -3.14 11.18 -5.93
C ALA A 127 -3.94 10.10 -6.65
N LEU A 128 -3.27 9.02 -7.08
CA LEU A 128 -3.92 7.81 -7.58
C LEU A 128 -4.15 6.84 -6.42
N ARG A 129 -5.41 6.48 -6.17
CA ARG A 129 -5.81 5.54 -5.11
C ARG A 129 -5.73 4.09 -5.58
N GLU A 130 -5.73 3.15 -4.63
CA GLU A 130 -5.68 1.73 -4.94
C GLU A 130 -6.84 1.24 -5.82
N ASP A 131 -8.02 1.82 -5.65
CA ASP A 131 -9.24 1.56 -6.42
C ASP A 131 -9.24 2.17 -7.84
N GLY A 132 -8.17 2.90 -8.20
CA GLY A 132 -8.03 3.55 -9.50
C GLY A 132 -8.64 4.95 -9.58
N SER A 133 -9.31 5.42 -8.53
CA SER A 133 -9.80 6.81 -8.47
C SER A 133 -8.65 7.80 -8.28
N VAL A 134 -8.88 9.05 -8.70
CA VAL A 134 -7.92 10.14 -8.59
C VAL A 134 -8.48 11.26 -7.73
N VAL A 135 -7.69 11.73 -6.76
CA VAL A 135 -8.00 12.87 -5.90
C VAL A 135 -7.01 13.98 -6.22
N THR A 136 -7.49 15.21 -6.39
CA THR A 136 -6.63 16.37 -6.69
C THR A 136 -6.79 17.45 -5.63
N TRP A 137 -5.74 18.22 -5.38
CA TRP A 137 -5.76 19.37 -4.48
C TRP A 137 -4.65 20.36 -4.82
N GLY A 138 -4.76 21.59 -4.31
CA GLY A 138 -3.93 22.72 -4.73
C GLY A 138 -4.37 23.29 -6.08
N GLY A 139 -3.98 24.54 -6.34
CA GLY A 139 -4.48 25.34 -7.46
C GLY A 139 -5.03 26.68 -6.99
#